data_AF-A0A6N6SHF7-F1
#
_entry.id   AF-A0A6N6SHF7-F1
#
_cell.length_a   1.000
_cell.length_b   1.000
_cell.length_c   1.000
_cell.angle_alpha   90.00
_cell.angle_beta   90.00
_cell.angle_gamma   90.00
#
_symmetry.space_group_name_H-M   'P 1'
#
loop_
_entity.id
_entity.type
_entity.pdbx_description
1 polymer ?
#
loop_
_entity_poly.entity_id
_entity_poly.type
_entity_poly.pdbx_seq_one_letter_code
_entity_poly.pdbx_strand_id
1 'polypeptide(L)'
;MKIGFRTEPDPDNASEALLILGIACEDPRDYGSNNKYQRLLLEPWAVQAALSRRRGGAKLTDKEIGEIRRCTRASDNLRWPRGTRE
;
A
#
# COMPACT_ATOMS: atom_id res chain seq x y z
N MET A 1 -36.39 -7.37 -7.32
CA MET A 1 -35.07 -8.03 -7.21
C MET A 1 -34.49 -7.68 -5.85
N LYS A 2 -34.29 -8.65 -4.94
CA LYS A 2 -33.67 -8.41 -3.63
C LYS A 2 -32.19 -8.79 -3.74
N ILE A 3 -31.30 -7.83 -3.47
CA ILE A 3 -29.86 -8.08 -3.38
C ILE A 3 -29.59 -8.51 -1.94
N GLY A 4 -29.09 -9.73 -1.75
CA GLY A 4 -28.57 -10.20 -0.48
C GLY A 4 -27.09 -9.84 -0.36
N PHE A 5 -26.66 -9.41 0.82
CA PHE A 5 -25.24 -9.20 1.13
C PHE A 5 -24.75 -10.35 2.00
N ARG A 6 -23.51 -10.79 1.77
CA ARG A 6 -22.81 -11.79 2.59
C ARG A 6 -21.41 -11.27 2.87
N THR A 7 -20.92 -11.48 4.08
CA THR A 7 -19.55 -11.14 4.48
C THR A 7 -18.70 -12.39 4.44
N GLU A 8 -17.57 -12.36 3.73
CA GLU A 8 -16.59 -13.45 3.66
C GLU A 8 -15.30 -12.98 4.36
N PRO A 9 -14.86 -13.62 5.45
CA PRO A 9 -13.73 -13.17 6.26
C PRO A 9 -12.36 -13.61 5.71
N ASP A 10 -12.26 -13.89 4.41
CA ASP A 10 -10.98 -14.25 3.79
C ASP A 10 -10.11 -12.99 3.60
N PRO A 11 -8.96 -12.88 4.29
CA PRO A 11 -8.05 -11.74 4.15
C PRO A 11 -7.48 -11.63 2.73
N ASP A 12 -7.42 -12.71 1.94
CA ASP A 12 -6.87 -12.68 0.59
C ASP A 12 -7.80 -11.96 -0.40
N ASN A 13 -9.11 -11.88 -0.10
CA ASN A 13 -10.06 -11.09 -0.88
C ASN A 13 -9.65 -9.60 -0.95
N ALA A 14 -9.05 -9.07 0.11
CA ALA A 14 -8.58 -7.69 0.11
C ALA A 14 -7.37 -7.52 -0.82
N SER A 15 -6.45 -8.49 -0.83
CA SER A 15 -5.28 -8.51 -1.72
C SER A 15 -5.72 -8.56 -3.18
N GLU A 16 -6.66 -9.45 -3.50
CA GLU A 16 -7.21 -9.57 -4.85
C GLU A 16 -7.91 -8.28 -5.30
N ALA A 17 -8.71 -7.67 -4.43
CA ALA A 17 -9.36 -6.39 -4.74
C ALA A 17 -8.34 -5.28 -5.03
N LEU A 18 -7.24 -5.20 -4.28
CA LEU A 18 -6.19 -4.20 -4.52
C LEU A 18 -5.49 -4.39 -5.87
N LEU A 19 -5.29 -5.65 -6.30
CA LEU A 19 -4.75 -5.98 -7.61
C LEU A 19 -5.73 -5.61 -8.73
N ILE A 20 -7.01 -5.98 -8.61
CA ILE A 20 -8.07 -5.66 -9.57
C ILE A 20 -8.19 -4.14 -9.77
N LEU A 21 -8.09 -3.38 -8.68
CA LEU A 21 -8.17 -1.92 -8.71
C LEU A 21 -6.88 -1.22 -9.20
N GLY A 22 -5.79 -1.97 -9.43
CA GLY A 22 -4.49 -1.41 -9.80
C GLY A 22 -3.88 -0.50 -8.74
N ILE A 23 -4.28 -0.67 -7.47
CA ILE A 23 -3.73 0.04 -6.31
C ILE A 23 -2.43 -0.62 -5.86
N ALA A 24 -2.33 -1.93 -6.05
CA ALA A 24 -1.15 -2.72 -5.75
C ALA A 24 -0.75 -3.58 -6.95
N CYS A 25 0.50 -4.02 -6.94
CA CYS A 25 1.04 -5.02 -7.83
C CYS A 25 1.71 -6.12 -7.02
N GLU A 26 1.96 -7.27 -7.66
CA GLU A 26 2.79 -8.31 -7.07
C GLU A 26 4.20 -7.79 -6.80
N ASP A 27 4.75 -8.19 -5.67
CA ASP A 27 6.13 -7.92 -5.32
C ASP A 27 7.05 -8.94 -6.03
N PRO A 28 7.94 -8.50 -6.95
CA PRO A 28 8.77 -9.42 -7.72
C PRO A 28 9.92 -10.02 -6.89
N ARG A 29 10.12 -9.58 -5.65
CA ARG A 29 11.19 -10.08 -4.78
C ARG A 29 10.88 -11.51 -4.35
N ASP A 30 11.91 -12.35 -4.38
CA ASP A 30 11.82 -13.70 -3.81
C ASP A 30 11.96 -13.64 -2.28
N TYR A 31 10.98 -14.20 -1.58
CA TYR A 31 10.93 -14.26 -0.12
C TYR A 31 11.19 -15.67 0.43
N GLY A 32 11.63 -16.58 -0.44
CA GLY A 32 11.93 -17.97 -0.11
C GLY A 32 10.69 -18.87 -0.04
N SER A 33 10.94 -20.18 -0.09
CA SER A 33 9.92 -21.24 -0.16
C SER A 33 8.98 -21.32 1.05
N ASN A 34 9.31 -20.67 2.16
CA ASN A 34 8.48 -20.65 3.37
C ASN A 34 7.47 -19.49 3.39
N ASN A 35 7.50 -18.60 2.39
CA ASN A 35 6.51 -17.54 2.29
C ASN A 35 5.22 -18.06 1.64
N LYS A 36 4.26 -18.44 2.47
CA LYS A 36 2.93 -18.92 2.05
C LYS A 36 2.00 -17.83 1.50
N TYR A 37 2.39 -16.55 1.57
CA TYR A 37 1.55 -15.43 1.16
C TYR A 37 2.16 -14.67 -0.02
N GLN A 38 1.32 -14.37 -1.02
CA GLN A 38 1.67 -13.45 -2.10
C GLN A 38 1.89 -12.06 -1.49
N ARG A 39 3.09 -11.50 -1.66
CA ARG A 39 3.39 -10.14 -1.19
C ARG A 39 3.05 -9.14 -2.27
N LEU A 40 2.49 -8.03 -1.85
CA LEU A 40 2.10 -6.93 -2.72
C LEU A 40 2.92 -5.68 -2.41
N LEU A 41 3.12 -4.88 -3.45
CA LEU A 41 3.64 -3.52 -3.37
C LEU A 41 2.54 -2.54 -3.78
N LEU A 42 2.42 -1.43 -3.07
CA LEU A 42 1.53 -0.34 -3.46
C LEU A 42 2.09 0.39 -4.68
N GLU A 43 1.20 0.78 -5.58
CA GLU A 43 1.56 1.61 -6.73
C GLU A 43 1.82 3.06 -6.28
N PRO A 44 2.84 3.75 -6.85
CA PRO A 44 3.24 5.09 -6.41
C PRO A 44 2.11 6.11 -6.42
N TRP A 45 1.22 6.03 -7.41
CA TRP A 45 0.10 6.97 -7.55
C TRP A 45 -0.85 6.90 -6.36
N ALA A 46 -1.12 5.69 -5.84
CA ALA A 46 -2.04 5.48 -4.73
C ALA A 46 -1.45 6.05 -3.44
N VAL A 47 -0.17 5.78 -3.21
CA VAL A 47 0.58 6.30 -2.06
C VAL A 47 0.68 7.81 -2.12
N GLN A 48 1.00 8.38 -3.28
CA GLN A 48 1.06 9.83 -3.48
C GLN A 48 -0.30 10.49 -3.20
N ALA A 49 -1.39 9.84 -3.62
CA ALA A 49 -2.74 10.32 -3.40
C ALA A 49 -3.16 10.21 -1.92
N ALA A 50 -2.64 9.23 -1.16
CA ALA A 50 -2.82 9.17 0.29
C ALA A 50 -2.02 10.26 1.01
N LEU A 51 -0.76 10.46 0.63
CA LEU A 51 0.12 11.50 1.19
C LEU A 51 -0.43 12.91 0.95
N SER A 52 -0.99 13.18 -0.24
CA SER A 52 -1.57 14.50 -0.55
C SER A 52 -2.85 14.81 0.24
N ARG A 53 -3.57 13.77 0.67
CA ARG A 53 -4.80 13.90 1.48
C ARG A 53 -4.53 14.06 2.97
N ARG A 54 -3.29 13.89 3.44
CA ARG A 54 -2.93 14.18 4.84
C ARG A 54 -3.07 15.68 5.12
N ARG A 55 -4.23 16.09 5.64
CA ARG A 55 -4.50 17.45 6.13
C ARG A 55 -4.17 17.52 7.63
N GLY A 56 -3.25 18.39 8.03
CA GLY A 56 -2.94 18.64 9.45
C GLY A 56 -2.30 17.48 10.22
N GLY A 57 -1.82 16.44 9.52
CA GLY A 57 -1.16 15.30 10.17
C GLY A 57 0.22 15.68 10.72
N ALA A 58 0.63 15.03 11.81
CA ALA A 58 1.99 15.12 12.33
C ALA A 58 3.03 14.77 11.26
N LYS A 59 4.23 15.35 11.40
CA LYS A 59 5.40 14.97 10.60
C LYS A 59 5.57 13.44 10.63
N LEU A 60 5.84 12.85 9.48
CA LEU A 60 6.14 11.42 9.40
C LEU A 60 7.49 11.18 10.09
N THR A 61 7.53 10.15 10.92
CA THR A 61 8.76 9.64 11.52
C THR A 61 9.61 8.90 10.49
N ASP A 62 10.92 8.78 10.72
CA ASP A 62 11.82 8.02 9.84
C ASP A 62 11.39 6.56 9.68
N LYS A 63 10.81 5.97 10.74
CA LYS A 63 10.25 4.62 10.69
C LYS A 63 9.07 4.54 9.73
N GLU A 64 8.12 5.48 9.81
CA GLU A 64 6.97 5.52 8.89
C GLU A 64 7.41 5.73 7.44
N ILE A 65 8.39 6.62 7.21
CA ILE A 65 8.98 6.83 5.88
C ILE A 65 9.61 5.52 5.37
N GLY A 66 10.35 4.81 6.23
CA GLY A 66 10.97 3.52 5.92
C GLY A 66 9.93 2.46 5.52
N GLU A 67 8.83 2.35 6.25
CA GLU A 67 7.75 1.41 5.94
C GLU A 67 7.03 1.78 4.64
N ILE A 68 6.73 3.07 4.42
CA ILE A 68 6.15 3.53 3.15
C ILE A 68 7.08 3.17 1.98
N ARG A 69 8.40 3.39 2.13
CA ARG A 69 9.37 3.04 1.09
C ARG A 69 9.44 1.55 0.81
N ARG A 70 9.43 0.73 1.86
CA ARG A 70 9.52 -0.74 1.77
C ARG A 70 8.32 -1.35 1.03
N CYS A 71 7.15 -0.76 1.24
CA CYS A 71 5.87 -1.27 0.74
C CYS A 71 5.37 -0.56 -0.54
N THR A 72 6.12 0.39 -1.10
CA THR A 72 5.75 1.10 -2.32
C THR A 72 6.70 0.73 -3.45
N ARG A 73 6.16 0.36 -4.61
CA ARG A 73 6.95 0.17 -5.84
C ARG A 73 7.63 1.48 -6.21
N ALA A 74 8.89 1.44 -6.66
CA ALA A 74 9.64 2.62 -7.13
C ALA A 74 9.53 3.84 -6.19
N SER A 75 9.67 3.60 -4.88
CA SER A 75 9.36 4.58 -3.83
C SER A 75 10.22 5.84 -3.83
N ASP A 76 11.35 5.83 -4.55
CA ASP A 76 12.20 7.01 -4.75
C ASP A 76 11.50 8.14 -5.53
N ASN A 77 10.44 7.82 -6.28
CA ASN A 77 9.66 8.79 -7.04
C ASN A 77 8.58 9.51 -6.19
N LEU A 78 8.42 9.14 -4.92
CA LEU A 78 7.41 9.75 -4.05
C LEU A 78 7.82 11.16 -3.61
N ARG A 79 6.85 12.08 -3.67
CA ARG A 79 6.98 13.42 -3.09
C ARG A 79 6.45 13.42 -1.66
N TRP A 80 7.37 13.62 -0.71
CA TRP A 80 7.05 13.67 0.71
C TRP A 80 6.31 14.96 1.11
N PRO A 81 5.40 14.89 2.11
CA PRO A 81 4.78 16.07 2.70
C PRO A 81 5.82 17.05 3.28
N ARG A 82 5.47 18.33 3.38
CA ARG A 82 6.36 19.35 3.98
C ARG A 82 6.72 18.99 5.43
N GLY A 83 7.96 19.28 5.83
CA GLY A 83 8.47 19.00 7.18
C GLY A 83 8.93 17.56 7.42
N THR A 84 8.88 16.68 6.41
CA THR A 84 9.32 15.27 6.49
C THR A 84 10.85 15.09 6.35
N ARG A 85 11.60 16.16 6.04
CA ARG A 85 13.07 16.16 5.86
C ARG A 85 13.73 17.43 6.38
N GLU A 86 13.12 18.05 7.39
CA GLU A 86 13.64 19.26 8.03
C GLU A 86 13.85 19.00 9.51
#